data_AF-A0A388TAA7-F1
#
_entry.id   AF-A0A388TAA7-F1
#
_cell.length_a   1.000
_cell.length_b   1.000
_cell.length_c   1.000
_cell.angle_alpha   90.00
_cell.angle_beta   90.00
_cell.angle_gamma   90.00
#
_symmetry.space_group_name_H-M   'P 1'
#
loop_
_entity.id
_entity.type
_entity.pdbx_description
1 polymer ?
#
loop_
_entity_poly.entity_id
_entity_poly.type
_entity_poly.pdbx_seq_one_letter_code
_entity_poly.pdbx_strand_id
1 'polypeptide(L)'
;MAVKITKKMQAVIGRNSAGLKSTIDIPAASKRAIQSFVNSIVEKYRENAEEWCKQNAPWADKTGGARAGLIGETIDSDNKIGFEVLHTVEYGTYLETANDGKYAVLFPCIRHFFPQFMNDAQKYFSGKY
;
A
#
# COMPACT_ATOMS: atom_id res chain seq x y z
N MET A 1 -18.39 7.70 20.50
CA MET A 1 -18.15 8.70 19.43
C MET A 1 -17.75 7.94 18.18
N ALA A 2 -18.44 8.13 17.05
CA ALA A 2 -18.02 7.52 15.79
C ALA A 2 -16.82 8.28 15.22
N VAL A 3 -15.65 7.63 15.14
CA VAL A 3 -14.47 8.20 14.49
C VAL A 3 -14.73 8.25 12.98
N LYS A 4 -14.71 9.44 12.39
CA LYS A 4 -14.97 9.64 10.97
C LYS A 4 -13.70 9.32 10.16
N ILE A 5 -13.64 8.12 9.60
CA ILE A 5 -12.52 7.63 8.79
C ILE A 5 -12.65 8.14 7.36
N THR A 6 -11.60 8.75 6.82
CA THR A 6 -11.53 9.13 5.41
C THR A 6 -10.54 8.23 4.67
N LYS A 7 -10.95 7.71 3.50
CA LYS A 7 -10.12 6.82 2.66
C LYS A 7 -9.39 7.66 1.62
N LYS A 8 -8.07 7.45 1.45
CA LYS A 8 -7.30 8.08 0.36
C LYS A 8 -6.36 7.08 -0.29
N MET A 9 -6.40 7.06 -1.62
CA MET A 9 -5.43 6.38 -2.47
C MET A 9 -4.71 7.43 -3.31
N GLN A 10 -3.38 7.45 -3.30
CA GLN A 10 -2.59 8.47 -3.98
C GLN A 10 -1.40 7.86 -4.71
N ALA A 11 -1.28 8.12 -6.01
CA ALA A 11 -0.10 7.76 -6.77
C ALA A 11 1.06 8.69 -6.37
N VAL A 12 2.25 8.10 -6.19
CA VAL A 12 3.50 8.81 -5.96
C VAL A 12 4.45 8.45 -7.08
N ILE A 13 4.79 9.43 -7.90
CA ILE A 13 5.72 9.26 -9.02
C ILE A 13 6.93 10.14 -8.74
N GLY A 14 8.08 9.50 -8.53
CA GLY A 14 9.41 10.11 -8.48
C GLY A 14 10.15 9.95 -9.80
N ARG A 15 11.32 10.61 -9.93
CA ARG A 15 12.16 10.55 -11.14
C ARG A 15 12.51 9.11 -11.56
N ASN A 16 12.78 8.25 -10.59
CA ASN A 16 13.25 6.87 -10.77
C ASN A 16 12.47 5.85 -9.90
N SER A 17 11.34 6.26 -9.33
CA SER A 17 10.52 5.41 -8.46
C SER A 17 9.04 5.70 -8.68
N ALA A 18 8.22 4.66 -8.66
CA ALA A 18 6.78 4.77 -8.66
C ALA A 18 6.24 3.97 -7.46
N GLY A 19 5.27 4.55 -6.78
CA GLY A 19 4.64 3.99 -5.59
C GLY A 19 3.15 4.35 -5.57
N LEU A 20 2.37 3.56 -4.85
CA LEU A 20 0.95 3.83 -4.66
C LEU A 20 0.60 3.68 -3.19
N LYS A 21 0.10 4.78 -2.62
CA LYS A 21 -0.19 4.91 -1.19
C LYS A 21 -1.64 4.61 -0.91
N SER A 22 -1.89 3.79 0.11
CA SER A 22 -3.20 3.62 0.75
C SER A 22 -3.11 4.18 2.17
N THR A 23 -3.96 5.13 2.56
CA THR A 23 -3.94 5.74 3.90
C THR A 23 -5.33 5.90 4.51
N ILE A 24 -5.35 5.85 5.85
CA ILE A 24 -6.50 6.06 6.72
C ILE A 24 -6.22 7.25 7.63
N ASP A 25 -7.11 8.24 7.62
CA ASP A 25 -7.00 9.41 8.50
C ASP A 25 -7.52 9.07 9.94
N ILE A 26 -6.71 9.26 11.00
CA ILE A 26 -7.05 8.98 12.42
C ILE A 26 -6.87 10.23 13.32
N PRO A 27 -7.82 10.55 14.23
CA PRO A 27 -7.66 11.61 15.22
C PRO A 27 -6.51 11.33 16.22
N ALA A 28 -5.69 12.34 16.51
CA ALA A 28 -4.51 12.22 17.37
C ALA A 28 -4.77 11.62 18.76
N ALA A 29 -5.93 11.90 19.37
CA ALA A 29 -6.33 11.37 20.67
C ALA A 29 -6.54 9.83 20.67
N SER A 30 -6.86 9.24 19.52
CA SER A 30 -7.09 7.81 19.36
C SER A 30 -5.83 7.05 18.93
N LYS A 31 -4.80 7.76 18.44
CA LYS A 31 -3.58 7.19 17.88
C LYS A 31 -2.91 6.18 18.83
N ARG A 32 -2.61 6.55 20.08
CA ARG A 32 -1.89 5.67 21.03
C ARG A 32 -2.63 4.39 21.45
N ALA A 33 -3.94 4.44 21.66
CA ALA A 33 -4.72 3.29 22.11
C ALA A 33 -4.97 2.27 20.99
N ILE A 34 -4.90 2.74 19.74
CA ILE A 34 -5.28 2.00 18.53
C ILE A 34 -4.03 1.58 17.71
N GLN A 35 -2.87 2.20 17.98
CA GLN A 35 -1.65 2.07 17.19
C GLN A 35 -1.21 0.62 17.00
N SER A 36 -1.12 -0.19 18.07
CA SER A 36 -0.54 -1.55 17.96
C SER A 36 -1.37 -2.47 17.06
N PHE A 37 -2.69 -2.36 17.11
CA PHE A 37 -3.60 -3.17 16.29
C PHE A 37 -3.72 -2.63 14.86
N VAL A 38 -3.75 -1.31 14.67
CA VAL A 38 -3.75 -0.77 13.31
C VAL A 38 -2.41 -1.03 12.62
N ASN A 39 -1.30 -0.98 13.35
CA ASN A 39 -0.01 -1.43 12.84
C ASN A 39 -0.09 -2.91 12.41
N SER A 40 -0.71 -3.81 13.18
CA SER A 40 -0.79 -5.23 12.77
C SER A 40 -1.64 -5.45 11.52
N ILE A 41 -2.75 -4.72 11.34
CA ILE A 41 -3.52 -4.73 10.09
C ILE A 41 -2.66 -4.22 8.94
N VAL A 42 -1.98 -3.09 9.14
CA VAL A 42 -1.18 -2.43 8.11
C VAL A 42 -0.02 -3.32 7.67
N GLU A 43 0.70 -3.92 8.62
CA GLU A 43 1.79 -4.86 8.36
C GLU A 43 1.30 -6.08 7.55
N LYS A 44 0.16 -6.66 7.95
CA LYS A 44 -0.45 -7.77 7.19
C LYS A 44 -0.70 -7.37 5.73
N TYR A 45 -1.28 -6.19 5.48
CA TYR A 45 -1.60 -5.77 4.11
C TYR A 45 -0.35 -5.32 3.34
N ARG A 46 0.66 -4.76 4.01
CA ARG A 46 1.99 -4.49 3.44
C ARG A 46 2.63 -5.77 2.91
N GLU A 47 2.69 -6.82 3.73
CA GLU A 47 3.27 -8.12 3.38
C GLU A 47 2.53 -8.78 2.22
N ASN A 48 1.20 -8.86 2.34
CA ASN A 48 0.36 -9.46 1.30
C ASN A 48 0.48 -8.71 -0.03
N ALA A 49 0.53 -7.37 0.01
CA ALA A 49 0.66 -6.57 -1.21
C ALA A 49 2.05 -6.75 -1.84
N GLU A 50 3.12 -6.74 -1.05
CA GLU A 50 4.48 -7.00 -1.55
C GLU A 50 4.57 -8.37 -2.24
N GLU A 51 4.10 -9.43 -1.56
CA GLU A 51 4.13 -10.78 -2.10
C GLU A 51 3.28 -10.92 -3.36
N TRP A 52 2.05 -10.38 -3.34
CA TRP A 52 1.16 -10.40 -4.50
C TRP A 52 1.79 -9.69 -5.69
N CYS A 53 2.35 -8.49 -5.48
CA CYS A 53 3.03 -7.74 -6.51
C CYS A 53 4.21 -8.56 -7.11
N LYS A 54 5.00 -9.24 -6.26
CA LYS A 54 6.10 -10.11 -6.72
C LYS A 54 5.63 -11.31 -7.54
N GLN A 55 4.50 -11.91 -7.18
CA GLN A 55 3.95 -13.10 -7.85
C GLN A 55 3.23 -12.74 -9.16
N ASN A 56 2.55 -11.60 -9.21
CA ASN A 56 1.63 -11.22 -10.29
C ASN A 56 2.21 -10.20 -11.28
N ALA A 57 3.47 -9.79 -11.11
CA ALA A 57 4.16 -8.93 -12.06
C ALA A 57 4.13 -9.51 -13.50
N PRO A 58 3.59 -8.77 -14.49
CA PRO A 58 3.33 -9.29 -15.84
C PRO A 58 4.56 -9.32 -16.74
N TRP A 59 5.68 -8.74 -16.30
CA TRP A 59 6.93 -8.68 -17.02
C TRP A 59 7.85 -9.85 -16.66
N ALA A 60 8.69 -10.25 -17.61
CA ALA A 60 9.68 -11.29 -17.40
C ALA A 60 10.91 -10.72 -16.67
N ASP A 61 11.18 -11.25 -15.48
CA ASP A 61 12.37 -10.85 -14.70
C ASP A 61 13.59 -11.67 -15.12
N LYS A 62 14.56 -11.04 -15.79
CA LYS A 62 15.76 -11.72 -16.28
C LYS A 62 16.88 -11.80 -15.24
N THR A 63 16.95 -10.83 -14.33
CA THR A 63 18.04 -10.70 -13.35
C THR A 63 17.58 -10.92 -11.92
N GLY A 64 16.27 -10.99 -11.68
CA GLY A 64 15.66 -11.02 -10.35
C GLY A 64 15.57 -9.65 -9.68
N GLY A 65 16.21 -8.62 -10.26
CA GLY A 65 16.34 -7.30 -9.63
C GLY A 65 15.01 -6.55 -9.55
N ALA A 66 14.19 -6.64 -10.60
CA ALA A 66 12.90 -5.95 -10.62
C ALA A 66 11.94 -6.55 -9.58
N ARG A 67 11.92 -7.88 -9.44
CA ARG A 67 11.04 -8.57 -8.49
C ARG A 67 11.55 -8.47 -7.06
N ALA A 68 12.86 -8.57 -6.84
CA ALA A 68 13.47 -8.29 -5.55
C ALA A 68 13.27 -6.82 -5.13
N GLY A 69 13.21 -5.91 -6.09
CA GLY A 69 13.01 -4.48 -5.88
C GLY A 69 11.56 -4.03 -5.69
N LEU A 70 10.59 -4.96 -5.70
CA LEU A 70 9.23 -4.67 -5.22
C LEU A 70 9.23 -4.76 -3.70
N ILE A 71 9.00 -3.64 -3.02
CA ILE A 71 8.99 -3.59 -1.56
C ILE A 71 7.69 -2.98 -1.05
N GLY A 72 7.14 -3.54 0.02
CA GLY A 72 6.05 -2.96 0.77
C GLY A 72 6.57 -2.19 1.97
N GLU A 73 6.08 -0.97 2.17
CA GLU A 73 6.41 -0.11 3.31
C GLU A 73 5.16 0.29 4.09
N THR A 74 5.30 0.50 5.39
CA THR A 74 4.25 1.11 6.21
C THR A 74 4.38 2.63 6.18
N ILE A 75 3.22 3.28 6.13
CA ILE A 75 3.08 4.72 6.24
C ILE A 75 2.53 4.98 7.63
N ASP A 76 3.34 5.62 8.49
CA ASP A 76 2.89 6.23 9.75
C ASP A 76 3.25 7.71 9.70
N SER A 77 2.24 8.57 9.64
CA SER A 77 2.36 10.02 9.70
C SER A 77 1.32 10.57 10.67
N ASP A 78 1.46 11.83 11.10
CA ASP A 78 0.68 12.45 12.18
C ASP A 78 -0.76 11.95 12.29
N ASN A 79 -1.53 12.12 11.22
CA ASN A 79 -2.91 11.73 11.13
C ASN A 79 -3.17 10.61 10.12
N LYS A 80 -2.16 9.96 9.56
CA LYS A 80 -2.32 8.94 8.51
C LYS A 80 -1.61 7.65 8.88
N ILE A 81 -2.30 6.54 8.69
CA ILE A 81 -1.68 5.23 8.75
C ILE A 81 -2.09 4.37 7.56
N GLY A 82 -1.18 3.57 7.03
CA GLY A 82 -1.46 2.70 5.90
C GLY A 82 -0.21 2.05 5.35
N PHE A 83 -0.28 1.60 4.11
CA PHE A 83 0.84 0.94 3.45
C PHE A 83 0.99 1.41 2.01
N GLU A 84 2.18 1.24 1.47
CA GLU A 84 2.48 1.40 0.05
C GLU A 84 3.30 0.23 -0.46
N VAL A 85 3.28 0.05 -1.78
CA VAL A 85 4.22 -0.81 -2.49
C VAL A 85 4.88 0.03 -3.56
N LEU A 86 6.19 -0.14 -3.73
CA LEU A 86 7.01 0.64 -4.65
C LEU A 86 8.11 -0.20 -5.31
N HIS A 87 8.63 0.32 -6.41
CA HIS A 87 9.84 -0.20 -7.06
C HIS A 87 11.08 0.51 -6.54
N THR A 88 12.15 -0.25 -6.27
CA THR A 88 13.49 0.30 -5.92
C THR A 88 14.43 0.39 -7.11
N VAL A 89 14.09 -0.24 -8.24
CA VAL A 89 14.89 -0.18 -9.47
C VAL A 89 14.60 1.10 -10.25
N GLU A 90 15.64 1.69 -10.85
CA GLU A 90 15.53 2.99 -11.54
C GLU A 90 14.49 2.99 -12.67
N TYR A 91 14.31 1.85 -13.32
CA TYR A 91 13.37 1.69 -14.42
C TYR A 91 11.95 1.30 -13.97
N GLY A 92 11.68 1.24 -12.66
CA GLY A 92 10.38 0.84 -12.10
C GLY A 92 9.23 1.74 -12.58
N THR A 93 9.47 3.04 -12.75
CA THR A 93 8.48 3.96 -13.31
C THR A 93 8.07 3.58 -14.72
N TYR A 94 8.99 3.07 -15.56
CA TYR A 94 8.65 2.62 -16.91
C TYR A 94 7.82 1.35 -16.89
N LEU A 95 8.02 0.45 -15.92
CA LEU A 95 7.17 -0.73 -15.77
C LEU A 95 5.71 -0.35 -15.49
N GLU A 96 5.48 0.72 -14.74
CA GLU A 96 4.13 1.19 -14.40
C GLU A 96 3.46 2.04 -15.50
N THR A 97 4.24 2.74 -16.33
CA THR A 97 3.70 3.78 -17.23
C THR A 97 3.87 3.48 -18.71
N ALA A 98 4.87 2.69 -19.10
CA ALA A 98 5.11 2.41 -20.52
C ALA A 98 4.03 1.51 -21.12
N ASN A 99 3.86 1.61 -22.43
CA ASN A 99 2.88 0.81 -23.20
C ASN A 99 1.47 0.88 -22.61
N ASP A 100 1.02 2.10 -22.25
CA ASP A 100 -0.30 2.34 -21.67
C ASP A 100 -0.56 1.55 -20.38
N GLY A 101 0.48 1.41 -19.54
CA GLY A 101 0.40 0.67 -18.29
C GLY A 101 0.24 -0.84 -18.44
N LYS A 102 0.49 -1.41 -19.64
CA LYS A 102 0.41 -2.85 -19.90
C LYS A 102 1.21 -3.71 -18.91
N TYR A 103 2.30 -3.17 -18.38
CA TYR A 103 3.20 -3.87 -17.46
C TYR A 103 3.04 -3.45 -16.00
N ALA A 104 2.07 -2.58 -15.70
CA ALA A 104 1.86 -2.06 -14.36
C ALA A 104 1.48 -3.18 -13.39
N VAL A 105 2.10 -3.16 -12.21
CA VAL A 105 1.79 -4.11 -11.13
C VAL A 105 1.33 -3.40 -9.87
N LEU A 106 1.82 -2.20 -9.57
CA LEU A 106 1.51 -1.51 -8.31
C LEU A 106 0.04 -1.10 -8.22
N PHE A 107 -0.51 -0.56 -9.31
CA PHE A 107 -1.92 -0.12 -9.31
C PHE A 107 -2.93 -1.28 -9.22
N PRO A 108 -2.80 -2.38 -10.01
CA PRO A 108 -3.60 -3.58 -9.80
C PRO A 108 -3.49 -4.15 -8.37
N CYS A 109 -2.28 -4.17 -7.81
CA CYS A 109 -1.97 -4.67 -6.48
C CYS A 109 -2.72 -3.88 -5.38
N ILE A 110 -2.58 -2.55 -5.34
CA ILE A 110 -3.33 -1.75 -4.36
C ILE A 110 -4.84 -1.81 -4.61
N ARG A 111 -5.30 -1.81 -5.87
CA ARG A 111 -6.74 -1.96 -6.19
C ARG A 111 -7.31 -3.27 -5.62
N HIS A 112 -6.53 -4.35 -5.61
CA HIS A 112 -6.92 -5.63 -5.04
C HIS A 112 -7.08 -5.57 -3.51
N PHE A 113 -6.11 -5.00 -2.79
CA PHE A 113 -6.08 -5.01 -1.32
C PHE A 113 -6.82 -3.85 -0.66
N PHE A 114 -6.95 -2.70 -1.32
CA PHE A 114 -7.53 -1.49 -0.73
C PHE A 114 -8.94 -1.71 -0.13
N PRO A 115 -9.89 -2.41 -0.78
CA PRO A 115 -11.20 -2.64 -0.19
C PRO A 115 -11.14 -3.49 1.09
N GLN A 116 -10.26 -4.50 1.12
CA GLN A 116 -10.09 -5.44 2.22
C GLN A 116 -9.47 -4.74 3.44
N PHE A 117 -8.38 -3.99 3.19
CA PHE A 117 -7.72 -3.15 4.18
C PHE A 117 -8.70 -2.17 4.84
N MET A 118 -9.50 -1.47 4.03
CA MET A 118 -10.45 -0.49 4.54
C MET A 118 -11.59 -1.13 5.34
N ASN A 119 -12.03 -2.34 4.97
CA ASN A 119 -13.06 -3.08 5.69
C ASN A 119 -12.56 -3.54 7.07
N ASP A 120 -11.36 -4.12 7.13
CA ASP A 120 -10.76 -4.57 8.38
C ASP A 120 -10.48 -3.39 9.32
N ALA A 121 -9.96 -2.29 8.78
CA ALA A 121 -9.79 -1.07 9.55
C ALA A 121 -11.13 -0.52 10.06
N GLN A 122 -12.17 -0.45 9.22
CA GLN A 122 -13.48 0.05 9.64
C GLN A 122 -14.12 -0.80 10.73
N LYS A 123 -14.06 -2.14 10.63
CA LYS A 123 -14.56 -3.05 11.68
C LYS A 123 -13.93 -2.72 13.02
N TYR A 124 -12.64 -2.40 13.01
CA TYR A 124 -11.87 -2.11 14.22
C TYR A 124 -12.36 -0.82 14.89
N PHE A 125 -12.42 0.27 14.13
CA PHE A 125 -12.91 1.54 14.67
C PHE A 125 -14.38 1.50 15.09
N SER A 126 -15.17 0.58 14.53
CA SER A 126 -16.57 0.37 14.92
C SER A 126 -16.75 -0.50 16.17
N GLY A 127 -15.68 -1.08 16.73
CA GLY A 127 -15.73 -1.95 17.90
C GLY A 127 -16.44 -3.29 17.65
N LYS A 128 -16.46 -3.77 16.40
CA LYS A 128 -17.10 -5.04 15.99
C LYS A 128 -16.12 -6.23 15.97
N TYR A 129 -15.12 -6.20 16.84
CA TYR A 129 -14.23 -7.33 17.11
C TYR A 129 -14.47 -7.84 18.52
#